data_AF-A0A8B8B2C4-F1
#
_entry.id   AF-A0A8B8B2C4-F1
#
_cell.length_a   1.000
_cell.length_b   1.000
_cell.length_c   1.000
_cell.angle_alpha   90.00
_cell.angle_beta   90.00
_cell.angle_gamma   90.00
#
_symmetry.space_group_name_H-M   'P 1'
#
loop_
_entity.id
_entity.type
_entity.pdbx_description
1 polymer ?
#
loop_
_entity_poly.entity_id
_entity_poly.type
_entity_poly.pdbx_seq_one_letter_code
_entity_poly.pdbx_strand_id
1 'polypeptide(L)'
;MKILLHLIFIVGSYSLSTEKKEENHDGSSKVSTVLNEILNRESLVRLSMVQKMQTLMLGDVEAKQRDETLKENLENIEKELQAIRDGHEKYREENQKVQENLRNDIRQLQEIQAGAIDDLKNIYWNFSLIVNETCKSEQVQKIQSQLQSGLLKEIPGNYAFYAQLTTSTSDNDVIFEDVITNEGSAYNGNTGIFTCKYSDSYAFSWTIATSNHRYTEAELIVNDEVIGSSGTDSRSHSDTADSSTGFVVCNLKIGDKVRVAINGTADGIYSTFSGWRIGENYSSFYAKATSTLYKPFSSSHGLPFQSVVVNNGYVYDSDNGTFTCPTDGLYVFVCTFEARDGKGFPVYFHHEGSKLSAIPIQPDASSGKYADTSSTLQIFSMSRGDEIYLYPTDSDSAIQPVHSTFSGWRISSASKISAFMAYTSIDLSSSPMKYNKELLDTTSSFMSSYFQAPEDGVYLFFWHMHANDIRLESFLQVNDRTVGQTIGDATSSAYEGSSNLAILRLRKNDRVKITHDGTADEDQTMISGYLLFN
;
A
#
# COMPACT_ATOMS: atom_id res chain seq x y z
N MET A 1 1.43 76.75 -32.65
CA MET A 1 0.25 77.59 -32.34
C MET A 1 0.23 78.97 -33.02
N LYS A 2 1.36 79.65 -33.28
CA LYS A 2 1.40 80.98 -33.93
C LYS A 2 1.07 81.02 -35.44
N ILE A 3 1.15 79.89 -36.15
CA ILE A 3 0.88 79.82 -37.61
C ILE A 3 -0.61 79.61 -37.91
N LEU A 4 -1.39 79.07 -36.95
CA LEU A 4 -2.81 78.76 -37.13
C LEU A 4 -3.71 80.02 -37.14
N LEU A 5 -3.26 81.12 -36.52
CA LEU A 5 -4.01 82.39 -36.48
C LEU A 5 -3.88 83.24 -37.74
N HIS A 6 -2.87 83.03 -38.60
CA HIS A 6 -2.66 83.87 -39.78
C HIS A 6 -3.53 83.49 -41.00
N LEU A 7 -4.08 82.27 -41.04
CA LEU A 7 -4.90 81.81 -42.17
C LEU A 7 -6.39 82.16 -42.05
N ILE A 8 -6.86 82.58 -40.87
CA ILE A 8 -8.26 82.97 -40.64
C ILE A 8 -8.58 84.37 -41.20
N PHE A 9 -7.58 85.20 -41.48
CA PHE A 9 -7.78 86.59 -41.92
C PHE A 9 -7.82 86.82 -43.45
N ILE A 10 -7.58 85.79 -44.29
CA ILE A 10 -7.50 85.99 -45.76
C ILE A 10 -8.71 85.44 -46.53
N VAL A 11 -9.58 84.61 -45.93
CA VAL A 11 -10.74 84.02 -46.64
C VAL A 11 -12.05 84.84 -46.44
N GLY A 12 -11.98 85.97 -45.73
CA GLY A 12 -13.11 86.85 -45.42
C GLY A 12 -13.38 87.99 -46.42
N SER A 13 -12.75 88.01 -47.58
CA SER A 13 -12.92 89.07 -48.58
C SER A 13 -12.80 88.50 -49.99
N TYR A 14 -13.59 89.04 -50.93
CA TYR A 14 -13.90 88.54 -52.29
C TYR A 14 -15.00 87.46 -52.30
N SER A 15 -16.27 87.70 -52.64
CA SER A 15 -16.82 88.68 -53.58
C SER A 15 -18.22 89.16 -53.17
N LEU A 16 -18.30 90.43 -52.79
CA LEU A 16 -19.46 91.29 -53.00
C LEU A 16 -19.32 91.88 -54.42
N SER A 17 -20.34 91.81 -55.26
CA SER A 17 -20.61 92.76 -56.37
C SER A 17 -21.84 92.26 -57.14
N THR A 18 -23.05 92.79 -56.87
CA THR A 18 -23.69 93.87 -57.67
C THR A 18 -23.51 93.72 -59.17
N GLU A 19 -24.61 93.51 -59.92
CA GLU A 19 -25.10 94.51 -60.87
C GLU A 19 -26.46 94.14 -61.50
N LYS A 20 -27.29 95.18 -61.61
CA LYS A 20 -28.50 95.29 -62.43
C LYS A 20 -28.24 94.83 -63.86
N LYS A 21 -29.24 94.24 -64.52
CA LYS A 21 -29.36 94.28 -65.97
C LYS A 21 -30.82 94.32 -66.41
N GLU A 22 -31.21 95.45 -67.00
CA GLU A 22 -32.18 95.48 -68.09
C GLU A 22 -31.65 94.63 -69.26
N GLU A 23 -32.60 94.14 -70.04
CA GLU A 23 -32.50 93.14 -71.10
C GLU A 23 -31.38 93.37 -72.13
N ASN A 24 -30.54 92.35 -72.35
CA ASN A 24 -30.48 91.58 -73.59
C ASN A 24 -29.27 90.61 -73.62
N HIS A 25 -29.46 89.48 -74.30
CA HIS A 25 -28.56 88.36 -74.64
C HIS A 25 -28.48 87.12 -73.71
N ASP A 26 -29.06 86.04 -74.27
CA ASP A 26 -29.30 84.66 -73.79
C ASP A 26 -28.05 83.75 -73.78
N GLY A 27 -27.12 83.98 -72.87
CA GLY A 27 -25.97 83.06 -72.70
C GLY A 27 -25.14 83.22 -71.42
N SER A 28 -25.22 84.37 -70.74
CA SER A 28 -24.31 84.71 -69.63
C SER A 28 -24.81 84.30 -68.23
N SER A 29 -26.11 84.08 -68.03
CA SER A 29 -26.72 83.87 -66.70
C SER A 29 -26.51 82.45 -66.16
N LYS A 30 -26.65 81.41 -67.00
CA LYS A 30 -26.44 80.01 -66.59
C LYS A 30 -24.99 79.70 -66.22
N VAL A 31 -24.04 80.35 -66.88
CA VAL A 31 -22.59 80.17 -66.63
C VAL A 31 -22.19 80.70 -65.25
N SER A 32 -22.76 81.84 -64.82
CA SER A 32 -22.47 82.44 -63.51
C SER A 32 -22.94 81.58 -62.33
N THR A 33 -24.12 80.96 -62.44
CA THR A 33 -24.65 80.06 -61.40
C THR A 33 -23.80 78.81 -61.24
N VAL A 34 -23.40 78.17 -62.34
CA VAL A 34 -22.54 76.99 -62.33
C VAL A 34 -21.16 77.32 -61.74
N LEU A 35 -20.59 78.48 -62.06
CA LEU A 35 -19.29 78.90 -61.55
C LEU A 35 -19.30 79.08 -60.02
N ASN A 36 -20.35 79.70 -59.47
CA ASN A 36 -20.50 79.87 -58.02
C ASN A 36 -20.67 78.54 -57.29
N GLU A 37 -21.38 77.57 -57.90
CA GLU A 37 -21.53 76.24 -57.32
C GLU A 37 -20.20 75.48 -57.29
N ILE A 38 -19.37 75.62 -58.33
CA ILE A 38 -18.01 75.05 -58.38
C ILE A 38 -17.12 75.69 -57.30
N LEU A 39 -17.12 77.02 -57.17
CA LEU A 39 -16.34 77.75 -56.16
C LEU A 39 -16.73 77.36 -54.73
N ASN A 40 -18.02 77.17 -54.46
CA ASN A 40 -18.50 76.71 -53.15
C ASN A 40 -18.09 75.26 -52.87
N ARG A 41 -18.20 74.36 -53.86
CA ARG A 41 -17.73 72.97 -53.71
C ARG A 41 -16.21 72.92 -53.51
N GLU A 42 -15.44 73.74 -54.22
CA GLU A 42 -13.99 73.82 -54.03
C GLU A 42 -13.63 74.33 -52.63
N SER A 43 -14.34 75.34 -52.13
CA SER A 43 -14.12 75.89 -50.77
C SER A 43 -14.43 74.86 -49.68
N LEU A 44 -15.51 74.08 -49.82
CA LEU A 44 -15.84 72.97 -48.91
C LEU A 44 -14.78 71.86 -48.95
N VAL A 45 -14.31 71.51 -50.15
CA VAL A 45 -13.23 70.52 -50.32
C VAL A 45 -11.96 71.01 -49.63
N ARG A 46 -11.55 72.26 -49.85
CA ARG A 46 -10.39 72.88 -49.19
C ARG A 46 -10.53 72.89 -47.66
N LEU A 47 -11.69 73.26 -47.13
CA LEU A 47 -11.93 73.26 -45.68
C LEU A 47 -11.81 71.83 -45.10
N SER A 48 -12.40 70.83 -45.78
CA SER A 48 -12.30 69.44 -45.34
C SER A 48 -10.86 68.91 -45.38
N MET A 49 -10.08 69.32 -46.40
CA MET A 49 -8.67 68.95 -46.52
C MET A 49 -7.85 69.57 -45.38
N VAL A 50 -8.08 70.83 -45.05
CA VAL A 50 -7.38 71.51 -43.94
C VAL A 50 -7.73 70.86 -42.61
N GLN A 51 -8.99 70.53 -42.36
CA GLN A 51 -9.40 69.80 -41.15
C GLN A 51 -8.73 68.43 -41.06
N LYS A 52 -8.73 67.65 -42.15
CA LYS A 52 -8.01 66.36 -42.22
C LYS A 52 -6.52 66.53 -41.96
N MET A 53 -5.87 67.56 -42.53
CA MET A 53 -4.46 67.86 -42.29
C MET A 53 -4.19 68.16 -40.81
N GLN A 54 -5.05 68.93 -40.16
CA GLN A 54 -4.90 69.24 -38.74
C GLN A 54 -5.04 68.00 -37.86
N THR A 55 -6.02 67.13 -38.14
CA THR A 55 -6.18 65.86 -37.42
C THR A 55 -4.98 64.94 -37.63
N LEU A 56 -4.46 64.83 -38.86
CA LEU A 56 -3.25 64.05 -39.15
C LEU A 56 -2.03 64.60 -38.41
N MET A 57 -1.81 65.92 -38.43
CA MET A 57 -0.67 66.52 -37.73
C MET A 57 -0.74 66.35 -36.21
N LEU A 58 -1.94 66.40 -35.61
CA LEU A 58 -2.09 66.15 -34.18
C LEU A 58 -1.76 64.69 -33.85
N GLY A 59 -2.26 63.75 -34.66
CA GLY A 59 -1.93 62.34 -34.53
C GLY A 59 -0.42 62.06 -34.65
N ASP A 60 0.27 62.73 -35.57
CA ASP A 60 1.73 62.61 -35.74
C ASP A 60 2.51 63.12 -34.53
N VAL A 61 2.04 64.21 -33.88
CA VAL A 61 2.66 64.75 -32.67
C VAL A 61 2.46 63.80 -31.48
N GLU A 62 1.25 63.28 -31.31
CA GLU A 62 0.95 62.30 -30.25
C GLU A 62 1.71 60.98 -30.44
N ALA A 63 1.91 60.54 -31.68
CA ALA A 63 2.72 59.37 -32.00
C ALA A 63 4.19 59.58 -31.63
N LYS A 64 4.77 60.74 -31.99
CA LYS A 64 6.15 61.08 -31.63
C LYS A 64 6.38 61.13 -30.13
N GLN A 65 5.44 61.70 -29.38
CA GLN A 65 5.56 61.77 -27.92
C GLN A 65 5.48 60.39 -27.27
N ARG A 66 4.67 59.48 -27.82
CA ARG A 66 4.63 58.06 -27.41
C ARG A 66 5.94 57.36 -27.71
N ASP A 67 6.53 57.55 -28.89
CA ASP A 67 7.81 56.96 -29.27
C ASP A 67 8.96 57.41 -28.37
N GLU A 68 9.01 58.70 -28.00
CA GLU A 68 10.00 59.24 -27.05
C GLU A 68 9.87 58.59 -25.67
N THR A 69 8.64 58.47 -25.17
CA THR A 69 8.36 57.82 -23.86
C THR A 69 8.74 56.34 -23.88
N LEU A 70 8.42 55.63 -24.97
CA LEU A 70 8.79 54.22 -25.15
C LEU A 70 10.31 54.03 -25.17
N LYS A 71 11.04 54.95 -25.80
CA LYS A 71 12.50 54.90 -25.86
C LYS A 71 13.12 55.05 -24.47
N GLU A 72 12.66 56.00 -23.67
CA GLU A 72 13.13 56.19 -22.30
C GLU A 72 12.86 54.96 -21.41
N ASN A 73 11.66 54.37 -21.53
CA ASN A 73 11.32 53.15 -20.81
C ASN A 73 12.22 51.97 -21.21
N LEU A 74 12.54 51.84 -22.51
CA LEU A 74 13.43 50.79 -23.00
C LEU A 74 14.84 50.94 -22.41
N GLU A 75 15.39 52.16 -22.41
CA GLU A 75 16.71 52.45 -21.82
C GLU A 75 16.76 52.14 -20.31
N ASN A 76 15.67 52.38 -19.59
CA ASN A 76 15.58 52.04 -18.16
C ASN A 76 15.52 50.52 -17.93
N ILE A 77 14.72 49.80 -18.72
CA ILE A 77 14.63 48.33 -18.65
C ILE A 77 15.98 47.69 -18.96
N GLU A 78 16.72 48.21 -19.95
CA GLU A 78 18.06 47.72 -20.29
C GLU A 78 19.04 47.87 -19.13
N LYS A 79 18.99 48.99 -18.40
CA LYS A 79 19.83 49.21 -17.20
C LYS A 79 19.47 48.25 -16.06
N GLU A 80 18.19 48.05 -15.78
CA GLU A 80 17.75 47.11 -14.74
C GLU A 80 18.13 45.67 -15.09
N LEU A 81 17.97 45.26 -16.35
CA LEU A 81 18.39 43.94 -16.83
C LEU A 81 19.89 43.72 -16.68
N GLN A 82 20.71 44.74 -16.95
CA GLN A 82 22.16 44.63 -16.74
C GLN A 82 22.51 44.49 -15.25
N ALA A 83 21.87 45.27 -14.37
CA ALA A 83 22.10 45.16 -12.93
C ALA A 83 21.70 43.78 -12.37
N ILE A 84 20.59 43.21 -12.86
CA ILE A 84 20.15 41.86 -12.49
C ILE A 84 21.16 40.80 -12.97
N ARG A 85 21.69 40.94 -14.20
CA ARG A 85 22.71 40.03 -14.73
C ARG A 85 23.98 40.05 -13.90
N ASP A 86 24.48 41.23 -13.58
CA ASP A 86 25.70 41.40 -12.76
C ASP A 86 25.50 40.80 -11.36
N GLY A 87 24.32 41.02 -10.76
CA GLY A 87 23.93 40.42 -9.48
C GLY A 87 23.88 38.89 -9.53
N HIS A 88 23.27 38.32 -10.57
CA HIS A 88 23.17 36.87 -10.76
C HIS A 88 24.54 36.23 -10.97
N GLU A 89 25.45 36.88 -11.70
CA GLU A 89 26.82 36.39 -11.90
C GLU A 89 27.59 36.34 -10.58
N LYS A 90 27.46 37.37 -9.73
CA LYS A 90 28.05 37.38 -8.39
C LYS A 90 27.49 36.26 -7.50
N TYR A 91 26.16 36.07 -7.48
CA TYR A 91 25.54 34.96 -6.74
C TYR A 91 26.00 33.60 -7.24
N ARG A 92 26.27 33.45 -8.55
CA ARG A 92 26.78 32.23 -9.14
C ARG A 92 28.20 31.92 -8.67
N GLU A 93 29.08 32.91 -8.63
CA GLU A 93 30.45 32.77 -8.12
C GLU A 93 30.47 32.39 -6.62
N GLU A 94 29.64 33.05 -5.81
CA GLU A 94 29.52 32.73 -4.38
C GLU A 94 29.01 31.31 -4.16
N ASN A 95 27.99 30.88 -4.91
CA ASN A 95 27.50 29.50 -4.87
C ASN A 95 28.55 28.48 -5.30
N GLN A 96 29.34 28.76 -6.34
CA GLN A 96 30.44 27.87 -6.76
C GLN A 96 31.47 27.70 -5.64
N LYS A 97 31.81 28.78 -4.94
CA LYS A 97 32.75 28.73 -3.81
C LYS A 97 32.21 27.90 -2.64
N VAL A 98 30.92 28.05 -2.32
CA VAL A 98 30.25 27.25 -1.28
C VAL A 98 30.22 25.77 -1.66
N GLN A 99 29.91 25.44 -2.91
CA GLN A 99 29.90 24.05 -3.40
C GLN A 99 31.29 23.40 -3.33
N GLU A 100 32.34 24.14 -3.66
CA GLU A 100 33.71 23.64 -3.58
C GLU A 100 34.14 23.41 -2.13
N ASN A 101 33.78 24.31 -1.20
CA ASN A 101 34.03 24.11 0.23
C ASN A 101 33.30 22.86 0.74
N LEU A 102 32.01 22.72 0.42
CA LEU A 102 31.20 21.56 0.83
C LEU A 102 31.77 20.25 0.28
N ARG A 103 32.24 20.25 -0.97
CA ARG A 103 32.89 19.08 -1.58
C ARG A 103 34.17 18.69 -0.84
N ASN A 104 34.97 19.66 -0.41
CA ASN A 104 36.18 19.41 0.37
C ASN A 104 35.87 18.89 1.78
N ASP A 105 34.85 19.44 2.44
CA ASP A 105 34.40 18.95 3.76
C ASP A 105 33.87 17.51 3.68
N ILE A 106 33.08 17.19 2.66
CA ILE A 106 32.59 15.82 2.41
C ILE A 106 33.76 14.85 2.23
N ARG A 107 34.77 15.23 1.44
CA ARG A 107 35.96 14.39 1.22
C ARG A 107 36.71 14.11 2.52
N GLN A 108 36.89 15.12 3.38
CA GLN A 108 37.53 14.94 4.68
C GLN A 108 36.72 14.01 5.60
N LEU A 109 35.39 14.17 5.64
CA LEU A 109 34.51 13.29 6.41
C LEU A 109 34.57 11.84 5.92
N GLN A 110 34.64 11.62 4.61
CA GLN A 110 34.79 10.29 4.01
C GLN A 110 36.13 9.65 4.38
N GLU A 111 37.22 10.41 4.39
CA GLU A 111 38.55 9.92 4.80
C GLU A 111 38.56 9.52 6.30
N ILE A 112 37.96 10.34 7.17
CA ILE A 112 37.81 10.02 8.60
C ILE A 112 36.95 8.77 8.80
N GLN A 113 35.83 8.68 8.08
CA GLN A 113 34.93 7.54 8.15
C GLN A 113 35.61 6.24 7.69
N ALA A 114 36.38 6.28 6.60
CA ALA A 114 37.13 5.13 6.10
C ALA A 114 38.16 4.63 7.14
N GLY A 115 38.91 5.54 7.77
CA GLY A 115 39.84 5.20 8.85
C GLY A 115 39.15 4.54 10.05
N ALA A 116 38.03 5.13 10.51
CA ALA A 116 37.26 4.58 11.62
C ALA A 116 36.65 3.20 11.30
N ILE A 117 36.21 2.98 10.06
CA ILE A 117 35.70 1.68 9.60
C ILE A 117 36.80 0.62 9.61
N ASP A 118 38.00 0.95 9.14
CA ASP A 118 39.12 0.01 9.14
C ASP A 118 39.58 -0.33 10.57
N ASP A 119 39.60 0.65 11.48
CA ASP A 119 39.85 0.42 12.90
C ASP A 119 38.79 -0.51 13.52
N LEU A 120 37.50 -0.28 13.24
CA LEU A 120 36.40 -1.14 13.69
C LEU A 120 36.49 -2.55 13.12
N LYS A 121 36.86 -2.73 11.85
CA LYS A 121 37.08 -4.04 11.24
C LYS A 121 38.23 -4.78 11.92
N ASN A 122 39.33 -4.08 12.23
CA ASN A 122 40.45 -4.67 12.95
C ASN A 122 40.06 -5.09 14.38
N ILE A 123 39.29 -4.27 15.09
CA ILE A 123 38.74 -4.60 16.41
C ILE A 123 37.82 -5.82 16.31
N TYR A 124 36.91 -5.85 15.36
CA TYR A 124 35.98 -6.96 15.13
C TYR A 124 36.72 -8.26 14.81
N TRP A 125 37.74 -8.21 13.93
CA TRP A 125 38.51 -9.39 13.55
C TRP A 125 39.30 -9.95 14.74
N ASN A 126 39.94 -9.08 15.53
CA ASN A 126 40.63 -9.47 16.76
C ASN A 126 39.67 -10.06 17.80
N PHE A 127 38.50 -9.44 17.99
CA PHE A 127 37.47 -9.97 18.89
C PHE A 127 36.96 -11.33 18.43
N SER A 128 36.70 -11.49 17.12
CA SER A 128 36.25 -12.76 16.52
C SER A 128 37.29 -13.88 16.71
N LEU A 129 38.58 -13.58 16.56
CA LEU A 129 39.67 -14.51 16.84
C LEU A 129 39.69 -14.92 18.32
N ILE A 130 39.65 -13.96 19.24
CA ILE A 130 39.65 -14.22 20.69
C ILE A 130 38.44 -15.07 21.09
N VAL A 131 37.25 -14.76 20.58
CA VAL A 131 36.03 -15.53 20.83
C VAL A 131 36.15 -16.94 20.27
N ASN A 132 36.63 -17.10 19.04
CA ASN A 132 36.81 -18.41 18.43
C ASN A 132 37.84 -19.28 19.18
N GLU A 133 38.95 -18.70 19.64
CA GLU A 133 39.93 -19.40 20.47
C GLU A 133 39.33 -19.78 21.84
N THR A 134 38.56 -18.88 22.45
CA THR A 134 37.90 -19.12 23.74
C THR A 134 36.82 -20.21 23.64
N CYS A 135 36.01 -20.21 22.56
CA CYS A 135 35.00 -21.22 22.27
C CYS A 135 35.58 -22.59 21.91
N LYS A 136 36.81 -22.65 21.39
CA LYS A 136 37.53 -23.91 21.15
C LYS A 136 38.10 -24.54 22.42
N SER A 137 38.09 -23.84 23.55
CA SER A 137 38.56 -24.42 24.81
C SER A 137 37.67 -25.57 25.26
N GLU A 138 38.27 -26.70 25.66
CA GLU A 138 37.54 -27.90 26.11
C GLU A 138 36.64 -27.62 27.32
N GLN A 139 37.00 -26.65 28.17
CA GLN A 139 36.18 -26.21 29.30
C GLN A 139 34.89 -25.54 28.84
N VAL A 140 34.96 -24.63 27.86
CA VAL A 140 33.76 -23.96 27.33
C VAL A 140 32.88 -24.95 26.58
N GLN A 141 33.45 -25.86 25.79
CA GLN A 141 32.67 -26.91 25.11
C GLN A 141 31.98 -27.86 26.09
N LYS A 142 32.65 -28.27 27.18
CA LYS A 142 32.02 -29.04 28.26
C LYS A 142 30.91 -28.27 28.95
N ILE A 143 31.13 -26.99 29.27
CA ILE A 143 30.11 -26.13 29.86
C ILE A 143 28.93 -25.94 28.90
N GLN A 144 29.16 -25.80 27.60
CA GLN A 144 28.13 -25.71 26.55
C GLN A 144 27.28 -26.98 26.46
N SER A 145 27.92 -28.14 26.40
CA SER A 145 27.22 -29.43 26.37
C SER A 145 26.42 -29.71 27.65
N GLN A 146 26.96 -29.32 28.81
CA GLN A 146 26.30 -29.45 30.11
C GLN A 146 25.15 -28.45 30.29
N LEU A 147 25.28 -27.21 29.79
CA LEU A 147 24.21 -26.21 29.76
C LEU A 147 23.09 -26.60 28.77
N GLN A 148 23.42 -27.10 27.57
CA GLN A 148 22.42 -27.58 26.59
C GLN A 148 21.61 -28.75 27.13
N SER A 149 22.25 -29.70 27.83
CA SER A 149 21.53 -30.84 28.44
C SER A 149 20.75 -30.45 29.71
N GLY A 150 21.10 -29.34 30.37
CA GLY A 150 20.54 -28.91 31.65
C GLY A 150 19.46 -27.82 31.60
N LEU A 151 19.41 -27.02 30.52
CA LEU A 151 18.48 -25.87 30.38
C LEU A 151 17.28 -26.13 29.47
N LEU A 152 17.32 -27.12 28.58
CA LEU A 152 16.19 -27.49 27.74
C LEU A 152 15.27 -28.44 28.51
N LYS A 153 14.76 -27.98 29.65
CA LYS A 153 13.62 -28.64 30.26
C LYS A 153 12.43 -28.30 29.40
N GLU A 154 11.77 -29.32 28.87
CA GLU A 154 10.45 -29.16 28.28
C GLU A 154 9.54 -28.51 29.34
N ILE A 155 9.04 -27.31 29.07
CA ILE A 155 8.09 -26.62 29.94
C ILE A 155 6.73 -26.77 29.28
N PRO A 156 5.86 -27.67 29.74
CA PRO A 156 4.49 -27.68 29.28
C PRO A 156 3.87 -26.32 29.54
N GLY A 157 3.33 -25.69 28.50
CA GLY A 157 2.83 -24.34 28.61
C GLY A 157 2.07 -23.89 27.38
N ASN A 158 1.39 -22.77 27.58
CA ASN A 158 0.73 -22.02 26.54
C ASN A 158 1.78 -21.13 25.87
N TYR A 159 2.00 -21.34 24.58
CA TYR A 159 2.95 -20.59 23.78
C TYR A 159 2.18 -19.86 22.69
N ALA A 160 2.26 -18.54 22.72
CA ALA A 160 1.74 -17.71 21.66
C ALA A 160 2.49 -16.37 21.65
N PHE A 161 2.80 -15.86 20.46
CA PHE A 161 3.36 -14.53 20.32
C PHE A 161 2.75 -13.79 19.14
N TYR A 162 2.79 -12.48 19.23
CA TYR A 162 2.46 -11.55 18.16
C TYR A 162 3.41 -10.37 18.29
N ALA A 163 4.13 -10.10 17.20
CA ALA A 163 5.06 -9.00 17.08
C ALA A 163 4.87 -8.28 15.74
N GLN A 164 5.20 -6.99 15.71
CA GLN A 164 5.13 -6.16 14.52
C GLN A 164 6.44 -5.38 14.32
N LEU A 165 6.70 -4.93 13.11
CA LEU A 165 7.76 -3.95 12.87
C LEU A 165 7.31 -2.56 13.32
N THR A 166 8.23 -1.75 13.86
CA THR A 166 7.98 -0.30 14.06
C THR A 166 8.52 0.54 12.91
N THR A 167 9.55 0.04 12.24
CA THR A 167 10.22 0.72 11.12
C THR A 167 10.33 -0.21 9.93
N SER A 168 10.22 0.34 8.72
CA SER A 168 10.40 -0.45 7.50
C SER A 168 11.84 -0.95 7.38
N THR A 169 12.02 -2.16 6.86
CA THR A 169 13.33 -2.79 6.68
C THR A 169 13.48 -3.38 5.28
N SER A 170 14.73 -3.49 4.84
CA SER A 170 15.17 -4.27 3.67
C SER A 170 16.19 -5.34 4.04
N ASP A 171 16.42 -5.53 5.35
CA ASP A 171 17.34 -6.55 5.83
C ASP A 171 16.74 -7.93 5.57
N ASN A 172 17.59 -8.89 5.23
CA ASN A 172 17.12 -10.23 4.88
C ASN A 172 16.42 -10.89 6.06
N ASP A 173 17.00 -10.88 7.26
CA ASP A 173 16.34 -11.39 8.47
C ASP A 173 15.46 -10.30 9.09
N VAL A 174 14.16 -10.54 9.17
CA VAL A 174 13.22 -9.57 9.72
C VAL A 174 13.12 -9.72 11.22
N ILE A 175 13.43 -8.64 11.94
CA ILE A 175 13.31 -8.56 13.39
C ILE A 175 12.06 -7.77 13.71
N PHE A 176 10.93 -8.45 13.99
CA PHE A 176 9.72 -7.80 14.50
C PHE A 176 9.95 -7.47 15.98
N GLU A 177 10.36 -6.23 16.25
CA GLU A 177 10.89 -5.76 17.52
C GLU A 177 9.80 -5.34 18.52
N ASP A 178 8.63 -4.93 18.03
CA ASP A 178 7.50 -4.54 18.88
C ASP A 178 6.66 -5.77 19.24
N VAL A 179 7.01 -6.37 20.37
CA VAL A 179 6.40 -7.59 20.89
C VAL A 179 5.19 -7.27 21.75
N ILE A 180 4.00 -7.54 21.22
CA ILE A 180 2.71 -7.21 21.86
C ILE A 180 2.23 -8.36 22.77
N THR A 181 2.37 -9.60 22.31
CA THR A 181 2.08 -10.81 23.08
C THR A 181 3.26 -11.77 22.99
N ASN A 182 3.63 -12.44 24.09
CA ASN A 182 4.74 -13.41 24.12
C ASN A 182 4.62 -14.42 25.28
N GLU A 183 3.52 -15.16 25.29
CA GLU A 183 3.25 -16.21 26.26
C GLU A 183 4.28 -17.34 26.13
N GLY A 184 4.82 -17.75 27.28
CA GLY A 184 5.96 -18.68 27.34
C GLY A 184 7.31 -18.07 26.92
N SER A 185 7.33 -16.78 26.52
CA SER A 185 8.52 -15.98 26.19
C SER A 185 9.42 -16.67 25.15
N ALA A 186 8.81 -17.30 24.15
CA ALA A 186 9.51 -18.11 23.15
C ALA A 186 10.01 -17.28 21.96
N TYR A 187 9.43 -16.11 21.71
CA TYR A 187 9.91 -15.17 20.70
C TYR A 187 10.88 -14.14 21.29
N ASN A 188 11.95 -13.81 20.57
CA ASN A 188 12.93 -12.80 20.96
C ASN A 188 12.90 -11.61 20.00
N GLY A 189 12.32 -10.48 20.46
CA GLY A 189 12.21 -9.24 19.68
C GLY A 189 13.54 -8.55 19.36
N ASN A 190 14.66 -8.97 19.96
CA ASN A 190 15.99 -8.46 19.57
C ASN A 190 16.62 -9.25 18.43
N THR A 191 16.10 -10.44 18.11
CA THR A 191 16.70 -11.34 17.10
C THR A 191 15.72 -11.77 16.02
N GLY A 192 14.41 -11.52 16.16
CA GLY A 192 13.40 -11.97 15.19
C GLY A 192 13.10 -13.47 15.26
N ILE A 193 13.58 -14.17 16.30
CA ILE A 193 13.59 -15.64 16.34
C ILE A 193 12.64 -16.14 17.43
N PHE A 194 11.71 -17.02 17.03
CA PHE A 194 11.01 -17.92 17.94
C PHE A 194 11.88 -19.15 18.21
N THR A 195 12.09 -19.51 19.46
CA THR A 195 12.76 -20.76 19.86
C THR A 195 11.76 -21.67 20.56
N CYS A 196 11.54 -22.85 20.00
CA CYS A 196 10.65 -23.85 20.56
C CYS A 196 11.12 -24.29 21.96
N LYS A 197 10.22 -24.21 22.94
CA LYS A 197 10.48 -24.59 24.34
C LYS A 197 9.74 -25.85 24.78
N TYR A 198 8.86 -26.37 23.92
CA TYR A 198 8.07 -27.57 24.14
C TYR A 198 7.79 -28.24 22.80
N SER A 199 8.06 -29.54 22.67
CA SER A 199 7.93 -30.24 21.39
C SER A 199 6.45 -30.48 21.07
N ASP A 200 5.93 -29.86 20.02
CA ASP A 200 4.52 -30.02 19.61
C ASP A 200 4.30 -29.48 18.19
N SER A 201 3.06 -29.53 17.71
CA SER A 201 2.60 -28.78 16.56
C SER A 201 2.40 -27.30 16.89
N TYR A 202 2.94 -26.45 16.02
CA TYR A 202 2.80 -25.00 16.06
C TYR A 202 2.24 -24.52 14.74
N ALA A 203 1.41 -23.48 14.82
CA ALA A 203 1.00 -22.69 13.66
C ALA A 203 1.71 -21.34 13.70
N PHE A 204 2.10 -20.85 12.53
CA PHE A 204 2.71 -19.55 12.35
C PHE A 204 2.00 -18.80 11.24
N SER A 205 1.93 -17.48 11.39
CA SER A 205 1.46 -16.56 10.36
C SER A 205 2.37 -15.34 10.32
N TRP A 206 2.70 -14.90 9.12
CA TRP A 206 3.45 -13.68 8.89
C TRP A 206 2.73 -12.86 7.84
N THR A 207 2.68 -11.55 8.05
CA THR A 207 2.19 -10.59 7.06
C THR A 207 3.33 -9.68 6.68
N ILE A 208 3.60 -9.52 5.39
CA ILE A 208 4.56 -8.54 4.88
C ILE A 208 3.81 -7.57 3.99
N ALA A 209 3.91 -6.28 4.29
CA ALA A 209 3.48 -5.21 3.40
C ALA A 209 4.69 -4.61 2.68
N THR A 210 4.51 -4.17 1.44
CA THR A 210 5.55 -3.50 0.66
C THR A 210 4.96 -2.34 -0.13
N SER A 211 5.73 -1.28 -0.32
CA SER A 211 5.30 -0.05 -1.00
C SER A 211 6.35 0.46 -1.98
N ASN A 212 5.99 1.54 -2.69
CA ASN A 212 6.88 2.26 -3.60
C ASN A 212 7.37 1.42 -4.80
N HIS A 213 6.46 0.68 -5.42
CA HIS A 213 6.73 -0.10 -6.63
C HIS A 213 7.77 -1.20 -6.46
N ARG A 214 7.58 -2.02 -5.43
CA ARG A 214 8.50 -3.11 -5.05
C ARG A 214 7.81 -4.45 -5.05
N TYR A 215 8.63 -5.48 -5.25
CA TYR A 215 8.27 -6.87 -5.05
C TYR A 215 9.02 -7.37 -3.83
N THR A 216 8.32 -8.03 -2.91
CA THR A 216 8.94 -8.65 -1.75
C THR A 216 8.55 -10.11 -1.69
N GLU A 217 9.57 -10.96 -1.62
CA GLU A 217 9.38 -12.37 -1.30
C GLU A 217 9.69 -12.60 0.16
N ALA A 218 8.86 -13.35 0.87
CA ALA A 218 9.03 -13.63 2.28
C ALA A 218 8.97 -15.14 2.54
N GLU A 219 9.90 -15.64 3.34
CA GLU A 219 10.06 -17.05 3.65
C GLU A 219 10.02 -17.29 5.16
N LEU A 220 9.18 -18.21 5.61
CA LEU A 220 9.24 -18.73 6.96
C LEU A 220 10.23 -19.91 7.02
N ILE A 221 11.26 -19.75 7.84
CA ILE A 221 12.40 -20.66 7.92
C ILE A 221 12.43 -21.34 9.29
N VAL A 222 12.55 -22.67 9.29
CA VAL A 222 12.75 -23.49 10.49
C VAL A 222 14.14 -24.14 10.42
N ASN A 223 15.03 -23.84 11.37
CA ASN A 223 16.39 -24.40 11.41
C ASN A 223 17.15 -24.38 10.06
N ASP A 224 17.03 -23.28 9.31
CA ASP A 224 17.63 -23.08 7.98
C ASP A 224 16.92 -23.76 6.80
N GLU A 225 15.76 -24.39 7.01
CA GLU A 225 14.90 -24.90 5.95
C GLU A 225 13.69 -23.98 5.71
N VAL A 226 13.44 -23.61 4.45
CA VAL A 226 12.25 -22.84 4.05
C VAL A 226 11.03 -23.76 4.10
N ILE A 227 10.09 -23.46 4.99
CA ILE A 227 8.88 -24.27 5.16
C ILE A 227 7.72 -23.68 4.37
N GLY A 228 7.58 -22.36 4.33
CA GLY A 228 6.54 -21.66 3.58
C GLY A 228 7.02 -20.31 3.04
N SER A 229 6.30 -19.79 2.05
CA SER A 229 6.65 -18.56 1.34
C SER A 229 5.39 -17.74 1.01
N SER A 230 5.55 -16.43 0.84
CA SER A 230 4.51 -15.49 0.44
C SER A 230 5.12 -14.29 -0.30
N GLY A 231 4.49 -13.88 -1.40
CA GLY A 231 4.96 -12.75 -2.20
C GLY A 231 3.98 -11.58 -2.22
N THR A 232 4.51 -10.36 -2.28
CA THR A 232 3.76 -9.13 -2.54
C THR A 232 4.32 -8.39 -3.74
N ASP A 233 3.46 -7.73 -4.51
CA ASP A 233 3.83 -7.01 -5.72
C ASP A 233 3.14 -5.64 -5.84
N SER A 234 3.78 -4.60 -5.29
CA SER A 234 3.34 -3.22 -5.47
C SER A 234 3.89 -2.56 -6.76
N ARG A 235 4.57 -3.29 -7.66
CA ARG A 235 5.30 -2.72 -8.83
C ARG A 235 4.42 -2.06 -9.90
N SER A 236 3.10 -2.18 -9.82
CA SER A 236 2.18 -1.47 -10.71
C SER A 236 2.40 0.05 -10.60
N HIS A 237 2.29 0.80 -11.70
CA HIS A 237 2.62 2.23 -11.75
C HIS A 237 1.75 3.11 -10.84
N SER A 238 0.56 2.64 -10.44
CA SER A 238 -0.35 3.38 -9.56
C SER A 238 -0.54 2.76 -8.19
N ASP A 239 -0.16 1.50 -7.97
CA ASP A 239 -0.23 0.92 -6.64
C ASP A 239 0.90 1.46 -5.79
N THR A 240 0.52 1.96 -4.62
CA THR A 240 1.46 2.51 -3.66
C THR A 240 1.82 1.52 -2.56
N ALA A 241 1.00 0.48 -2.33
CA ALA A 241 1.24 -0.55 -1.33
C ALA A 241 0.51 -1.87 -1.66
N ASP A 242 1.07 -2.98 -1.19
CA ASP A 242 0.49 -4.31 -1.28
C ASP A 242 0.89 -5.15 -0.04
N SER A 243 0.10 -6.16 0.34
CA SER A 243 0.34 -7.01 1.51
C SER A 243 0.00 -8.47 1.27
N SER A 244 0.80 -9.38 1.83
CA SER A 244 0.56 -10.82 1.75
C SER A 244 0.70 -11.44 3.12
N THR A 245 -0.24 -12.34 3.47
CA THR A 245 -0.22 -13.11 4.71
C THR A 245 0.02 -14.58 4.40
N GLY A 246 1.06 -15.18 4.96
CA GLY A 246 1.32 -16.61 4.89
C GLY A 246 0.87 -17.38 6.13
N PHE A 247 0.65 -18.68 5.98
CA PHE A 247 0.38 -19.63 7.08
C PHE A 247 1.22 -20.90 6.93
N VAL A 248 1.69 -21.43 8.06
CA VAL A 248 2.40 -22.72 8.15
C VAL A 248 1.95 -23.47 9.41
N VAL A 249 1.81 -24.78 9.31
CA VAL A 249 1.84 -25.70 10.47
C VAL A 249 3.12 -26.54 10.39
N CYS A 250 3.85 -26.61 11.51
CA CYS A 250 5.05 -27.44 11.63
C CYS A 250 5.08 -28.18 12.98
N ASN A 251 5.72 -29.36 12.98
CA ASN A 251 6.02 -30.09 14.21
C ASN A 251 7.43 -29.69 14.67
N LEU A 252 7.52 -28.97 15.78
CA LEU A 252 8.79 -28.47 16.32
C LEU A 252 9.25 -29.34 17.49
N LYS A 253 10.57 -29.43 17.63
CA LYS A 253 11.27 -29.97 18.80
C LYS A 253 11.87 -28.84 19.61
N ILE A 254 12.06 -29.08 20.90
CA ILE A 254 12.76 -28.12 21.77
C ILE A 254 14.09 -27.70 21.16
N GLY A 255 14.31 -26.38 21.08
CA GLY A 255 15.50 -25.78 20.50
C GLY A 255 15.37 -25.43 19.02
N ASP A 256 14.34 -25.93 18.31
CA ASP A 256 14.07 -25.52 16.93
C ASP A 256 13.79 -24.01 16.86
N LYS A 257 14.33 -23.37 15.83
CA LYS A 257 14.25 -21.92 15.63
C LYS A 257 13.42 -21.59 14.42
N VAL A 258 12.51 -20.64 14.56
CA VAL A 258 11.65 -20.14 13.48
C VAL A 258 11.88 -18.65 13.32
N ARG A 259 12.07 -18.21 12.07
CA ARG A 259 12.24 -16.80 11.68
C ARG A 259 11.59 -16.52 10.33
N VAL A 260 11.42 -15.25 10.01
CA VAL A 260 11.01 -14.79 8.67
C VAL A 260 12.19 -14.10 8.01
N ALA A 261 12.46 -14.46 6.76
CA ALA A 261 13.39 -13.76 5.92
C ALA A 261 12.67 -13.13 4.73
N ILE A 262 13.20 -12.01 4.23
CA ILE A 262 12.68 -11.32 3.04
C ILE A 262 13.75 -11.12 1.97
N ASN A 263 13.30 -11.06 0.73
CA ASN A 263 14.02 -10.51 -0.41
C ASN A 263 13.18 -9.37 -1.00
N GLY A 264 13.45 -8.14 -0.56
CA GLY A 264 12.67 -6.96 -0.90
C GLY A 264 12.60 -6.01 0.29
N THR A 265 11.41 -5.50 0.58
CA THR A 265 11.15 -4.63 1.73
C THR A 265 9.92 -5.06 2.52
N ALA A 266 9.97 -4.88 3.83
CA ALA A 266 8.83 -5.01 4.72
C ALA A 266 8.53 -3.63 5.33
N ASP A 267 7.32 -3.13 5.09
CA ASP A 267 6.87 -1.87 5.65
C ASP A 267 6.44 -2.03 7.09
N GLY A 268 6.83 -1.08 7.94
CA GLY A 268 6.78 -1.16 9.41
C GLY A 268 5.46 -1.69 10.00
N ILE A 269 4.61 -0.79 10.48
CA ILE A 269 3.42 -1.11 11.30
C ILE A 269 2.39 -2.07 10.66
N TYR A 270 2.55 -2.40 9.37
CA TYR A 270 1.70 -3.34 8.64
C TYR A 270 2.28 -4.76 8.61
N SER A 271 3.59 -4.92 8.78
CA SER A 271 4.26 -6.22 8.73
C SER A 271 4.35 -6.84 10.12
N THR A 272 3.91 -8.10 10.23
CA THR A 272 3.73 -8.79 11.50
C THR A 272 4.22 -10.23 11.45
N PHE A 273 4.51 -10.78 12.63
CA PHE A 273 4.80 -12.19 12.81
C PHE A 273 4.14 -12.71 14.07
N SER A 274 3.38 -13.79 13.91
CA SER A 274 2.63 -14.46 14.96
C SER A 274 2.91 -15.95 14.93
N GLY A 275 2.85 -16.59 16.10
CA GLY A 275 2.91 -18.04 16.19
C GLY A 275 2.35 -18.55 17.50
N TRP A 276 1.73 -19.72 17.47
CA TRP A 276 1.08 -20.32 18.63
C TRP A 276 1.14 -21.84 18.59
N ARG A 277 1.13 -22.44 19.77
CA ARG A 277 1.00 -23.88 19.94
C ARG A 277 -0.44 -24.31 19.64
N ILE A 278 -0.63 -25.33 18.82
CA ILE A 278 -1.96 -25.85 18.46
C ILE A 278 -2.56 -26.68 19.60
N GLY A 279 -1.74 -27.51 20.23
CA GLY A 279 -2.14 -28.35 21.36
C GLY A 279 -1.85 -29.83 21.11
N GLU A 280 -1.57 -30.54 22.20
CA GLU A 280 -1.19 -31.95 22.18
C GLU A 280 -2.27 -32.84 21.56
N ASN A 281 -1.86 -33.71 20.64
CA ASN A 281 -2.70 -34.72 19.99
C ASN A 281 -3.88 -34.16 19.17
N TYR A 282 -3.87 -32.87 18.85
CA TYR A 282 -4.82 -32.32 17.88
C TYR A 282 -4.38 -32.70 16.47
N SER A 283 -5.34 -33.15 15.67
CA SER A 283 -5.11 -33.39 14.26
C SER A 283 -4.79 -32.08 13.56
N SER A 284 -3.79 -32.10 12.70
CA SER A 284 -3.35 -30.94 11.93
C SER A 284 -2.68 -31.36 10.64
N PHE A 285 -2.73 -30.51 9.62
CA PHE A 285 -2.01 -30.72 8.39
C PHE A 285 -1.51 -29.40 7.80
N TYR A 286 -0.45 -29.49 7.00
CA TYR A 286 0.10 -28.42 6.17
C TYR A 286 0.48 -29.00 4.82
N ALA A 287 -0.18 -28.54 3.76
CA ALA A 287 0.05 -28.98 2.39
C ALA A 287 0.33 -27.80 1.46
N LYS A 288 1.22 -28.02 0.49
CA LYS A 288 1.67 -27.02 -0.48
C LYS A 288 1.48 -27.50 -1.91
N ALA A 289 1.15 -26.57 -2.79
CA ALA A 289 1.12 -26.83 -4.21
C ALA A 289 2.57 -26.97 -4.74
N THR A 290 2.82 -27.96 -5.59
CA THR A 290 4.13 -28.14 -6.26
C THR A 290 4.03 -27.94 -7.77
N SER A 291 2.81 -27.83 -8.27
CA SER A 291 2.46 -27.54 -9.65
C SER A 291 1.17 -26.72 -9.68
N THR A 292 0.88 -26.06 -10.81
CA THR A 292 -0.35 -25.31 -10.98
C THR A 292 -1.57 -26.20 -10.76
N LEU A 293 -2.48 -25.79 -9.87
CA LEU A 293 -3.71 -26.51 -9.56
C LEU A 293 -4.85 -25.94 -10.39
N TYR A 294 -5.31 -26.72 -11.36
CA TYR A 294 -6.49 -26.40 -12.16
C TYR A 294 -7.76 -26.90 -11.47
N LYS A 295 -8.89 -26.28 -11.82
CA LYS A 295 -10.21 -26.72 -11.35
C LYS A 295 -10.42 -28.23 -11.61
N PRO A 296 -10.83 -29.02 -10.60
CA PRO A 296 -11.14 -30.43 -10.79
C PRO A 296 -12.32 -30.65 -11.74
N PHE A 297 -12.33 -31.79 -12.45
CA PHE A 297 -13.43 -32.15 -13.36
C PHE A 297 -14.74 -32.47 -12.64
N SER A 298 -14.68 -32.83 -11.37
CA SER A 298 -15.81 -33.17 -10.52
C SER A 298 -15.77 -32.30 -9.26
N SER A 299 -16.94 -31.81 -8.82
CA SER A 299 -17.05 -31.11 -7.54
C SER A 299 -17.01 -32.04 -6.33
N SER A 300 -16.89 -33.36 -6.51
CA SER A 300 -16.83 -34.36 -5.44
C SER A 300 -15.50 -34.41 -4.69
N HIS A 301 -14.49 -33.66 -5.14
CA HIS A 301 -13.19 -33.56 -4.48
C HIS A 301 -12.58 -32.18 -4.73
N GLY A 302 -11.48 -31.90 -4.02
CA GLY A 302 -10.81 -30.61 -4.08
C GLY A 302 -9.60 -30.56 -4.97
N LEU A 303 -8.87 -29.46 -4.78
CA LEU A 303 -7.55 -29.22 -5.34
C LEU A 303 -6.49 -30.04 -4.58
N PRO A 304 -5.74 -30.94 -5.24
CA PRO A 304 -4.75 -31.78 -4.58
C PRO A 304 -3.45 -31.03 -4.30
N PHE A 305 -3.23 -30.55 -3.07
CA PHE A 305 -1.94 -29.96 -2.66
C PHE A 305 -0.94 -31.10 -2.42
N GLN A 306 0.03 -31.25 -3.31
CA GLN A 306 0.81 -32.49 -3.40
C GLN A 306 1.89 -32.65 -2.32
N SER A 307 2.48 -31.55 -1.84
CA SER A 307 3.54 -31.61 -0.84
C SER A 307 2.97 -31.47 0.55
N VAL A 308 2.80 -32.60 1.23
CA VAL A 308 2.27 -32.65 2.60
C VAL A 308 3.42 -32.68 3.60
N VAL A 309 3.64 -31.55 4.27
CA VAL A 309 4.74 -31.36 5.23
C VAL A 309 4.35 -31.86 6.63
N VAL A 310 3.09 -31.64 7.02
CA VAL A 310 2.51 -32.15 8.28
C VAL A 310 1.17 -32.83 7.96
N ASN A 311 0.91 -33.97 8.59
CA ASN A 311 -0.37 -34.68 8.48
C ASN A 311 -0.67 -35.50 9.76
N ASN A 312 -0.74 -34.81 10.89
CA ASN A 312 -0.99 -35.44 12.17
C ASN A 312 -2.42 -35.99 12.22
N GLY A 313 -2.52 -37.31 12.42
CA GLY A 313 -3.79 -38.03 12.36
C GLY A 313 -4.19 -38.48 10.95
N TYR A 314 -3.34 -38.28 9.93
CA TYR A 314 -3.59 -38.66 8.54
C TYR A 314 -4.94 -38.15 8.01
N VAL A 315 -5.21 -36.88 8.29
CA VAL A 315 -6.50 -36.23 8.06
C VAL A 315 -6.65 -35.62 6.68
N TYR A 316 -5.53 -35.39 5.97
CA TYR A 316 -5.53 -34.84 4.61
C TYR A 316 -5.08 -35.87 3.58
N ASP A 317 -5.84 -35.98 2.50
CA ASP A 317 -5.56 -36.79 1.32
C ASP A 317 -5.06 -35.91 0.17
N SER A 318 -3.79 -36.05 -0.20
CA SER A 318 -3.17 -35.26 -1.27
C SER A 318 -3.56 -35.71 -2.68
N ASP A 319 -4.15 -36.88 -2.85
CA ASP A 319 -4.54 -37.38 -4.18
C ASP A 319 -5.82 -36.71 -4.68
N ASN A 320 -6.70 -36.32 -3.75
CA ASN A 320 -8.00 -35.71 -4.06
C ASN A 320 -8.22 -34.34 -3.39
N GLY A 321 -7.31 -33.89 -2.54
CA GLY A 321 -7.36 -32.57 -1.91
C GLY A 321 -8.33 -32.46 -0.73
N THR A 322 -8.72 -33.58 -0.13
CA THR A 322 -9.79 -33.64 0.87
C THR A 322 -9.25 -33.81 2.29
N PHE A 323 -9.74 -32.99 3.21
CA PHE A 323 -9.64 -33.25 4.64
C PHE A 323 -10.83 -34.08 5.11
N THR A 324 -10.60 -35.11 5.92
CA THR A 324 -11.64 -35.91 6.58
C THR A 324 -11.58 -35.69 8.09
N CYS A 325 -12.68 -35.22 8.68
CA CYS A 325 -12.78 -34.93 10.10
C CYS A 325 -12.59 -36.22 10.95
N PRO A 326 -11.52 -36.33 11.76
CA PRO A 326 -11.25 -37.55 12.50
C PRO A 326 -12.17 -37.72 13.72
N THR A 327 -12.61 -36.60 14.31
CA THR A 327 -13.41 -36.54 15.54
C THR A 327 -14.25 -35.28 15.59
N ASP A 328 -15.44 -35.32 16.17
CA ASP A 328 -16.30 -34.16 16.34
C ASP A 328 -15.55 -32.98 17.00
N GLY A 329 -15.77 -31.76 16.51
CA GLY A 329 -15.18 -30.57 17.11
C GLY A 329 -15.19 -29.34 16.21
N LEU A 330 -14.49 -28.31 16.69
CA LEU A 330 -14.22 -27.12 15.90
C LEU A 330 -12.84 -27.24 15.24
N TYR A 331 -12.81 -26.93 13.95
CA TYR A 331 -11.63 -26.96 13.11
C TYR A 331 -11.42 -25.62 12.46
N VAL A 332 -10.16 -25.21 12.36
CA VAL A 332 -9.72 -24.05 11.59
C VAL A 332 -9.09 -24.55 10.31
N PHE A 333 -9.41 -23.86 9.22
CA PHE A 333 -8.75 -24.02 7.94
C PHE A 333 -8.20 -22.67 7.51
N VAL A 334 -6.94 -22.68 7.10
CA VAL A 334 -6.24 -21.52 6.56
C VAL A 334 -5.70 -21.88 5.19
N CYS A 335 -5.72 -20.90 4.30
CA CYS A 335 -5.09 -21.03 3.01
C CYS A 335 -4.56 -19.68 2.55
N THR A 336 -3.55 -19.75 1.70
CA THR A 336 -2.98 -18.66 0.93
C THR A 336 -2.98 -19.16 -0.50
N PHE A 337 -3.55 -18.42 -1.45
CA PHE A 337 -3.53 -18.79 -2.86
C PHE A 337 -2.89 -17.69 -3.68
N GLU A 338 -2.06 -18.09 -4.64
CA GLU A 338 -1.47 -17.19 -5.63
C GLU A 338 -2.20 -17.33 -6.98
N ALA A 339 -2.58 -16.19 -7.57
CA ALA A 339 -2.95 -16.08 -8.98
C ALA A 339 -1.89 -15.29 -9.75
N ARG A 340 -1.81 -15.52 -11.06
CA ARG A 340 -0.89 -14.85 -12.00
C ARG A 340 -1.54 -14.68 -13.37
N ASP A 341 -0.84 -13.97 -14.26
CA ASP A 341 -1.15 -13.88 -15.68
C ASP A 341 -2.55 -13.33 -15.98
N GLY A 342 -2.98 -12.30 -15.25
CA GLY A 342 -4.27 -11.64 -15.51
C GLY A 342 -5.48 -12.42 -15.01
N LYS A 343 -5.30 -13.35 -14.07
CA LYS A 343 -6.40 -14.18 -13.53
C LYS A 343 -6.89 -13.70 -12.18
N GLY A 344 -8.20 -13.61 -12.03
CA GLY A 344 -8.91 -13.54 -10.76
C GLY A 344 -10.02 -14.58 -10.76
N PHE A 345 -10.17 -15.32 -9.67
CA PHE A 345 -11.22 -16.34 -9.55
C PHE A 345 -11.54 -16.67 -8.08
N PRO A 346 -12.81 -16.93 -7.72
CA PRO A 346 -13.15 -17.29 -6.36
C PRO A 346 -13.03 -18.81 -6.11
N VAL A 347 -12.42 -19.15 -4.98
CA VAL A 347 -12.28 -20.51 -4.44
C VAL A 347 -13.10 -20.61 -3.15
N TYR A 348 -13.87 -21.68 -2.98
CA TYR A 348 -14.69 -21.88 -1.79
C TYR A 348 -14.35 -23.19 -1.09
N PHE A 349 -14.65 -23.25 0.21
CA PHE A 349 -14.75 -24.52 0.90
C PHE A 349 -16.02 -25.25 0.46
N HIS A 350 -15.89 -26.55 0.19
CA HIS A 350 -16.95 -27.44 -0.26
C HIS A 350 -17.08 -28.65 0.67
N HIS A 351 -18.28 -29.21 0.70
CA HIS A 351 -18.65 -30.45 1.39
C HIS A 351 -19.70 -31.17 0.54
N GLU A 352 -19.55 -32.48 0.34
CA GLU A 352 -20.50 -33.32 -0.42
C GLU A 352 -20.91 -32.73 -1.79
N GLY A 353 -19.93 -32.22 -2.55
CA GLY A 353 -20.17 -31.65 -3.88
C GLY A 353 -20.73 -30.23 -3.89
N SER A 354 -21.04 -29.66 -2.72
CA SER A 354 -21.73 -28.38 -2.56
C SER A 354 -20.86 -27.35 -1.86
N LYS A 355 -21.10 -26.07 -2.19
CA LYS A 355 -20.42 -24.93 -1.55
C LYS A 355 -20.81 -24.86 -0.06
N LEU A 356 -19.80 -24.88 0.82
CA LEU A 356 -19.92 -24.79 2.28
C LEU A 356 -19.66 -23.37 2.79
N SER A 357 -18.61 -22.70 2.32
CA SER A 357 -18.31 -21.33 2.76
C SER A 357 -19.17 -20.29 2.04
N ALA A 358 -19.59 -19.25 2.78
CA ALA A 358 -20.30 -18.12 2.21
C ALA A 358 -19.35 -17.16 1.47
N ILE A 359 -18.12 -17.03 1.99
CA ILE A 359 -17.10 -16.08 1.52
C ILE A 359 -16.03 -16.84 0.73
N PRO A 360 -15.65 -16.35 -0.47
CA PRO A 360 -14.56 -16.91 -1.25
C PRO A 360 -13.18 -16.54 -0.69
N ILE A 361 -12.19 -17.30 -1.13
CA ILE A 361 -10.81 -16.85 -1.25
C ILE A 361 -10.62 -16.44 -2.71
N GLN A 362 -10.26 -15.18 -2.94
CA GLN A 362 -10.22 -14.56 -4.26
C GLN A 362 -8.83 -13.97 -4.50
N PRO A 363 -7.86 -14.77 -4.94
CA PRO A 363 -6.63 -14.20 -5.49
C PRO A 363 -6.97 -13.46 -6.79
N ASP A 364 -6.52 -12.22 -6.95
CA ASP A 364 -6.89 -11.35 -8.07
C ASP A 364 -5.68 -10.67 -8.73
N ALA A 365 -5.08 -11.39 -9.67
CA ALA A 365 -4.05 -10.84 -10.54
C ALA A 365 -4.63 -10.25 -11.85
N SER A 366 -5.94 -9.97 -11.94
CA SER A 366 -6.63 -9.56 -13.18
C SER A 366 -6.15 -8.24 -13.78
N SER A 367 -5.55 -7.40 -12.94
CA SER A 367 -4.90 -6.13 -13.29
C SER A 367 -3.63 -6.27 -14.15
N GLY A 368 -3.14 -7.51 -14.34
CA GLY A 368 -1.87 -7.78 -15.03
C GLY A 368 -0.65 -7.70 -14.12
N LYS A 369 -0.85 -7.67 -12.79
CA LYS A 369 0.20 -7.89 -11.77
C LYS A 369 0.88 -9.24 -11.98
N TYR A 370 2.17 -9.33 -11.61
CA TYR A 370 2.97 -10.55 -11.85
C TYR A 370 2.50 -11.72 -10.98
N ALA A 371 2.08 -11.44 -9.75
CA ALA A 371 1.45 -12.36 -8.82
C ALA A 371 0.60 -11.56 -7.83
N ASP A 372 -0.52 -12.14 -7.42
CA ASP A 372 -1.32 -11.64 -6.30
C ASP A 372 -1.71 -12.81 -5.39
N THR A 373 -1.82 -12.55 -4.09
CA THR A 373 -2.14 -13.56 -3.09
C THR A 373 -3.33 -13.19 -2.22
N SER A 374 -4.21 -14.16 -1.98
CA SER A 374 -5.34 -13.98 -1.06
C SER A 374 -5.32 -15.05 0.02
N SER A 375 -5.53 -14.63 1.27
CA SER A 375 -5.46 -15.48 2.45
C SER A 375 -6.73 -15.44 3.29
N THR A 376 -7.02 -16.55 3.98
CA THR A 376 -8.17 -16.66 4.87
C THR A 376 -7.88 -17.50 6.10
N LEU A 377 -8.70 -17.30 7.13
CA LEU A 377 -8.86 -18.18 8.28
C LEU A 377 -10.35 -18.38 8.50
N GLN A 378 -10.84 -19.61 8.31
CA GLN A 378 -12.25 -19.96 8.48
C GLN A 378 -12.41 -21.11 9.47
N ILE A 379 -13.51 -21.08 10.22
CA ILE A 379 -13.76 -21.99 11.35
C ILE A 379 -15.04 -22.77 11.11
N PHE A 380 -14.99 -24.09 11.20
CA PHE A 380 -16.15 -24.96 10.99
C PHE A 380 -16.36 -25.91 12.16
N SER A 381 -17.63 -26.12 12.53
CA SER A 381 -18.04 -27.22 13.39
C SER A 381 -18.23 -28.45 12.52
N MET A 382 -17.45 -29.50 12.77
CA MET A 382 -17.45 -30.71 11.96
C MET A 382 -17.74 -31.94 12.84
N SER A 383 -18.50 -32.87 12.28
CA SER A 383 -18.73 -34.21 12.82
C SER A 383 -17.71 -35.18 12.26
N ARG A 384 -17.42 -36.25 12.98
CA ARG A 384 -16.52 -37.31 12.52
C ARG A 384 -17.00 -37.88 11.18
N GLY A 385 -16.09 -37.91 10.21
CA GLY A 385 -16.36 -38.34 8.85
C GLY A 385 -16.76 -37.22 7.89
N ASP A 386 -17.06 -36.02 8.39
CA ASP A 386 -17.31 -34.87 7.51
C ASP A 386 -16.06 -34.55 6.69
N GLU A 387 -16.26 -34.33 5.40
CA GLU A 387 -15.20 -33.94 4.47
C GLU A 387 -15.24 -32.44 4.21
N ILE A 388 -14.07 -31.82 4.02
CA ILE A 388 -13.97 -30.45 3.52
C ILE A 388 -12.80 -30.32 2.57
N TYR A 389 -13.00 -29.55 1.50
CA TYR A 389 -12.00 -29.35 0.47
C TYR A 389 -12.21 -28.03 -0.27
N LEU A 390 -11.21 -27.61 -1.03
CA LEU A 390 -11.21 -26.36 -1.77
C LEU A 390 -11.62 -26.59 -3.23
N TYR A 391 -12.56 -25.80 -3.73
CA TYR A 391 -13.07 -25.92 -5.09
C TYR A 391 -13.26 -24.54 -5.76
N PRO A 392 -12.60 -24.28 -6.91
CA PRO A 392 -12.81 -23.06 -7.68
C PRO A 392 -14.12 -23.05 -8.46
N THR A 393 -14.71 -21.87 -8.61
CA THR A 393 -15.94 -21.71 -9.41
C THR A 393 -15.68 -21.58 -10.90
N ASP A 394 -14.60 -20.91 -11.31
CA ASP A 394 -14.34 -20.61 -12.71
C ASP A 394 -13.63 -21.75 -13.44
N SER A 395 -13.95 -21.94 -14.73
CA SER A 395 -13.41 -23.07 -15.52
C SER A 395 -11.91 -22.96 -15.80
N ASP A 396 -11.38 -21.75 -15.80
CA ASP A 396 -9.99 -21.41 -16.11
C ASP A 396 -9.16 -21.07 -14.86
N SER A 397 -9.73 -21.27 -13.67
CA SER A 397 -9.02 -21.13 -12.39
C SER A 397 -7.71 -21.93 -12.41
N ALA A 398 -6.63 -21.28 -12.02
CA ALA A 398 -5.29 -21.83 -12.03
C ALA A 398 -4.50 -21.26 -10.84
N ILE A 399 -4.52 -21.99 -9.72
CA ILE A 399 -3.76 -21.62 -8.52
C ILE A 399 -2.29 -21.94 -8.77
N GLN A 400 -1.42 -20.96 -8.56
CA GLN A 400 0.01 -21.08 -8.82
C GLN A 400 0.76 -21.67 -7.63
N PRO A 401 1.82 -22.47 -7.86
CA PRO A 401 2.37 -23.30 -6.80
C PRO A 401 3.24 -22.56 -5.77
N VAL A 402 3.79 -21.39 -6.10
CA VAL A 402 4.92 -20.81 -5.33
C VAL A 402 4.53 -20.45 -3.89
N HIS A 403 3.38 -19.79 -3.69
CA HIS A 403 2.91 -19.36 -2.36
C HIS A 403 1.65 -20.10 -1.90
N SER A 404 1.15 -21.05 -2.71
CA SER A 404 -0.16 -21.63 -2.46
C SER A 404 -0.14 -22.77 -1.47
N THR A 405 -0.89 -22.61 -0.39
CA THR A 405 -0.93 -23.54 0.74
C THR A 405 -2.36 -23.82 1.20
N PHE A 406 -2.55 -25.00 1.78
CA PHE A 406 -3.77 -25.38 2.47
C PHE A 406 -3.41 -26.10 3.78
N SER A 407 -3.94 -25.60 4.88
CA SER A 407 -3.67 -26.12 6.22
C SER A 407 -4.94 -26.14 7.05
N GLY A 408 -4.93 -26.97 8.09
CA GLY A 408 -5.99 -26.95 9.07
C GLY A 408 -5.64 -27.72 10.32
N TRP A 409 -6.33 -27.41 11.41
CA TRP A 409 -6.15 -28.07 12.69
C TRP A 409 -7.42 -28.02 13.54
N ARG A 410 -7.52 -28.97 14.46
CA ARG A 410 -8.57 -28.94 15.49
C ARG A 410 -8.23 -27.87 16.53
N ILE A 411 -9.22 -27.08 16.94
CA ILE A 411 -9.07 -26.08 18.02
C ILE A 411 -9.82 -26.47 19.29
N SER A 412 -10.83 -27.36 19.20
CA SER A 412 -11.49 -27.87 20.40
C SER A 412 -12.18 -29.22 20.18
N SER A 413 -12.25 -29.99 21.26
CA SER A 413 -13.06 -31.20 21.38
C SER A 413 -14.50 -30.96 21.86
N ALA A 414 -14.80 -29.77 22.35
CA ALA A 414 -16.12 -29.36 22.80
C ALA A 414 -16.50 -28.00 22.19
N SER A 415 -17.78 -27.75 21.96
CA SER A 415 -18.33 -26.46 21.49
C SER A 415 -18.23 -25.31 22.53
N LYS A 416 -17.23 -25.34 23.43
CA LYS A 416 -17.13 -24.46 24.60
C LYS A 416 -16.01 -23.42 24.53
N ILE A 417 -15.11 -23.48 23.54
CA ILE A 417 -14.15 -22.39 23.35
C ILE A 417 -14.85 -21.23 22.67
N SER A 418 -14.50 -20.00 23.04
CA SER A 418 -14.94 -18.82 22.29
C SER A 418 -14.33 -18.85 20.90
N ALA A 419 -15.17 -18.92 19.87
CA ALA A 419 -14.79 -18.88 18.47
C ALA A 419 -15.87 -18.13 17.71
N PHE A 420 -15.45 -17.26 16.80
CA PHE A 420 -16.36 -16.43 16.03
C PHE A 420 -15.84 -16.23 14.62
N MET A 421 -16.77 -15.96 13.72
CA MET A 421 -16.51 -15.61 12.33
C MET A 421 -17.70 -14.80 11.82
N ALA A 422 -17.42 -13.59 11.37
CA ALA A 422 -18.44 -12.67 10.89
C ALA A 422 -17.93 -11.92 9.66
N TYR A 423 -18.88 -11.55 8.79
CA TYR A 423 -18.59 -10.78 7.60
C TYR A 423 -19.66 -9.75 7.34
N THR A 424 -19.31 -8.83 6.45
CA THR A 424 -20.16 -7.72 6.06
C THR A 424 -20.65 -7.89 4.64
N SER A 425 -21.90 -7.52 4.40
CA SER A 425 -22.48 -7.33 3.07
C SER A 425 -23.33 -6.06 3.01
N ILE A 426 -23.19 -5.17 3.99
CA ILE A 426 -23.91 -3.90 4.12
C ILE A 426 -23.02 -2.88 4.84
N ASP A 427 -23.35 -1.59 4.73
CA ASP A 427 -22.71 -0.53 5.53
C ASP A 427 -21.16 -0.54 5.44
N LEU A 428 -20.62 -0.82 4.25
CA LEU A 428 -19.18 -0.98 4.00
C LEU A 428 -18.34 0.30 4.23
N SER A 429 -19.00 1.44 4.43
CA SER A 429 -18.38 2.72 4.80
C SER A 429 -18.40 3.01 6.31
N SER A 430 -18.98 2.11 7.12
CA SER A 430 -19.12 2.33 8.57
C SER A 430 -17.83 2.01 9.31
N SER A 431 -17.39 2.93 10.18
CA SER A 431 -16.18 2.76 11.00
C SER A 431 -16.54 3.07 12.46
N PRO A 432 -16.61 2.08 13.37
CA PRO A 432 -16.20 0.68 13.20
C PRO A 432 -17.08 -0.11 12.23
N MET A 433 -16.45 -1.08 11.58
CA MET A 433 -17.06 -2.00 10.62
C MET A 433 -18.26 -2.69 11.25
N LYS A 434 -19.35 -2.78 10.49
CA LYS A 434 -20.54 -3.52 10.87
C LYS A 434 -20.62 -4.84 10.12
N TYR A 435 -20.90 -5.90 10.86
CA TYR A 435 -21.12 -7.25 10.36
C TYR A 435 -22.59 -7.60 10.52
N ASN A 436 -23.21 -7.99 9.42
CA ASN A 436 -24.62 -8.38 9.36
C ASN A 436 -24.80 -9.88 9.15
N LYS A 437 -23.71 -10.61 8.95
CA LYS A 437 -23.73 -12.05 8.73
C LYS A 437 -22.72 -12.73 9.65
N GLU A 438 -23.23 -13.26 10.73
CA GLU A 438 -22.48 -14.07 11.69
C GLU A 438 -22.53 -15.54 11.22
N LEU A 439 -21.37 -16.09 10.86
CA LEU A 439 -21.23 -17.48 10.40
C LEU A 439 -20.97 -18.43 11.57
N LEU A 440 -20.33 -17.93 12.62
CA LEU A 440 -20.03 -18.64 13.85
C LEU A 440 -19.97 -17.65 15.01
N ASP A 441 -20.60 -17.98 16.12
CA ASP A 441 -20.35 -17.38 17.44
C ASP A 441 -20.74 -18.39 18.53
N THR A 442 -19.74 -19.04 19.12
CA THR A 442 -19.96 -20.11 20.10
C THR A 442 -20.31 -19.59 21.49
N THR A 443 -20.11 -18.29 21.76
CA THR A 443 -20.25 -17.69 23.09
C THR A 443 -21.17 -16.47 23.12
N SER A 444 -21.88 -16.17 22.01
CA SER A 444 -22.72 -14.97 21.86
C SER A 444 -21.96 -13.70 22.24
N SER A 445 -20.69 -13.66 21.84
CA SER A 445 -19.71 -12.63 22.16
C SER A 445 -19.51 -11.63 21.03
N PHE A 446 -20.09 -11.89 19.86
CA PHE A 446 -19.99 -11.04 18.70
C PHE A 446 -21.23 -10.13 18.61
N MET A 447 -20.99 -8.82 18.68
CA MET A 447 -21.99 -7.79 18.44
C MET A 447 -21.79 -7.26 17.03
N SER A 448 -22.80 -6.55 16.50
CA SER A 448 -22.79 -6.09 15.10
C SER A 448 -21.55 -5.30 14.68
N SER A 449 -20.81 -4.67 15.59
CA SER A 449 -19.61 -3.88 15.25
C SER A 449 -18.38 -4.18 16.10
N TYR A 450 -18.44 -5.18 16.98
CA TYR A 450 -17.31 -5.56 17.82
C TYR A 450 -17.50 -6.94 18.41
N PHE A 451 -16.39 -7.63 18.64
CA PHE A 451 -16.30 -8.77 19.54
C PHE A 451 -16.12 -8.27 20.97
N GLN A 452 -16.84 -8.84 21.93
CA GLN A 452 -16.67 -8.58 23.36
C GLN A 452 -16.12 -9.83 24.03
N ALA A 453 -14.91 -9.76 24.59
CA ALA A 453 -14.26 -10.92 25.21
C ALA A 453 -15.15 -11.51 26.34
N PRO A 454 -15.59 -12.77 26.22
CA PRO A 454 -16.47 -13.39 27.23
C PRO A 454 -15.74 -13.74 28.53
N GLU A 455 -14.44 -13.98 28.43
CA GLU A 455 -13.55 -14.35 29.52
C GLU A 455 -12.14 -13.78 29.33
N ASP A 456 -11.36 -13.72 30.41
CA ASP A 456 -9.93 -13.42 30.36
C ASP A 456 -9.21 -14.53 29.59
N GLY A 457 -8.32 -14.17 28.69
CA GLY A 457 -7.55 -15.16 27.94
C GLY A 457 -6.70 -14.55 26.83
N VAL A 458 -6.08 -15.42 26.04
CA VAL A 458 -5.32 -15.05 24.86
C VAL A 458 -6.09 -15.49 23.63
N TYR A 459 -6.41 -14.51 22.77
CA TYR A 459 -7.26 -14.68 21.62
C TYR A 459 -6.48 -14.38 20.35
N LEU A 460 -6.82 -15.10 19.29
CA LEU A 460 -6.35 -14.84 17.94
C LEU A 460 -7.45 -14.13 17.16
N PHE A 461 -7.07 -13.09 16.43
CA PHE A 461 -7.93 -12.37 15.50
C PHE A 461 -7.28 -12.35 14.13
N PHE A 462 -7.95 -12.91 13.13
CA PHE A 462 -7.61 -12.74 11.73
C PHE A 462 -8.67 -11.85 11.09
N TRP A 463 -8.23 -10.88 10.30
CA TRP A 463 -9.15 -10.08 9.51
C TRP A 463 -8.62 -9.87 8.11
N HIS A 464 -9.57 -9.80 7.19
CA HIS A 464 -9.35 -9.54 5.77
C HIS A 464 -10.23 -8.35 5.39
N MET A 465 -9.67 -7.41 4.66
CA MET A 465 -10.34 -6.23 4.14
C MET A 465 -10.19 -6.20 2.62
N HIS A 466 -11.32 -6.14 1.94
CA HIS A 466 -11.37 -6.03 0.49
C HIS A 466 -11.53 -4.56 0.11
N ALA A 467 -10.64 -4.06 -0.74
CA ALA A 467 -10.68 -2.70 -1.28
C ALA A 467 -11.22 -2.75 -2.72
N ASN A 468 -11.94 -1.69 -3.12
CA ASN A 468 -12.43 -1.52 -4.49
C ASN A 468 -12.10 -0.12 -5.01
N ASP A 469 -11.24 -0.03 -6.04
CA ASP A 469 -10.77 1.21 -6.67
C ASP A 469 -10.17 2.25 -5.69
N ILE A 470 -9.74 1.82 -4.51
CA ILE A 470 -9.18 2.67 -3.46
C ILE A 470 -7.96 2.02 -2.80
N ARG A 471 -7.14 2.87 -2.19
CA ARG A 471 -6.25 2.45 -1.13
C ARG A 471 -7.04 2.37 0.19
N LEU A 472 -6.92 1.26 0.91
CA LEU A 472 -7.67 1.01 2.14
C LEU A 472 -6.71 0.60 3.26
N GLU A 473 -6.74 1.34 4.36
CA GLU A 473 -6.14 0.93 5.62
C GLU A 473 -7.21 0.46 6.60
N SER A 474 -6.87 -0.56 7.37
CA SER A 474 -7.70 -1.00 8.47
C SER A 474 -6.90 -1.14 9.76
N PHE A 475 -7.61 -1.00 10.87
CA PHE A 475 -7.05 -0.96 12.20
C PHE A 475 -7.85 -1.90 13.10
N LEU A 476 -7.19 -2.95 13.60
CA LEU A 476 -7.73 -3.76 14.69
C LEU A 476 -7.53 -2.99 15.99
N GLN A 477 -8.63 -2.75 16.72
CA GLN A 477 -8.62 -1.97 17.96
C GLN A 477 -9.12 -2.78 19.15
N VAL A 478 -8.40 -2.70 20.28
CA VAL A 478 -8.85 -3.16 21.60
C VAL A 478 -9.18 -1.94 22.44
N ASN A 479 -10.44 -1.80 22.88
CA ASN A 479 -10.89 -0.65 23.68
C ASN A 479 -10.42 0.70 23.10
N ASP A 480 -10.62 0.87 21.79
CA ASP A 480 -10.27 2.08 21.02
C ASP A 480 -8.76 2.35 20.87
N ARG A 481 -7.90 1.37 21.18
CA ARG A 481 -6.45 1.43 20.90
C ARG A 481 -6.10 0.48 19.76
N THR A 482 -5.45 1.00 18.72
CA THR A 482 -4.95 0.18 17.60
C THR A 482 -3.85 -0.78 18.08
N VAL A 483 -3.98 -2.04 17.69
CA VAL A 483 -3.04 -3.13 18.01
C VAL A 483 -2.58 -3.91 16.77
N GLY A 484 -3.14 -3.63 15.61
CA GLY A 484 -2.72 -4.24 14.34
C GLY A 484 -3.34 -3.49 13.16
N GLN A 485 -2.68 -3.56 12.00
CA GLN A 485 -3.06 -2.79 10.81
C GLN A 485 -2.93 -3.62 9.53
N THR A 486 -3.74 -3.31 8.53
CA THR A 486 -3.55 -3.78 7.14
C THR A 486 -3.51 -2.59 6.20
N ILE A 487 -2.92 -2.82 5.03
CA ILE A 487 -2.89 -1.88 3.92
C ILE A 487 -3.04 -2.67 2.61
N GLY A 488 -3.96 -2.23 1.76
CA GLY A 488 -4.10 -2.71 0.39
C GLY A 488 -4.36 -1.54 -0.55
N ASP A 489 -3.96 -1.66 -1.82
CA ASP A 489 -4.15 -0.63 -2.84
C ASP A 489 -4.77 -1.22 -4.10
N ALA A 490 -6.08 -0.99 -4.27
CA ALA A 490 -6.85 -1.46 -5.41
C ALA A 490 -6.91 -0.43 -6.57
N THR A 491 -6.16 0.68 -6.50
CA THR A 491 -6.29 1.78 -7.47
C THR A 491 -5.87 1.39 -8.89
N SER A 492 -5.07 0.34 -9.07
CA SER A 492 -4.73 -0.22 -10.39
C SER A 492 -5.39 -1.55 -10.72
N SER A 493 -5.92 -2.25 -9.71
CA SER A 493 -6.43 -3.61 -9.85
C SER A 493 -7.94 -3.76 -9.79
N ALA A 494 -8.67 -2.67 -9.60
CA ALA A 494 -10.09 -2.63 -9.28
C ALA A 494 -10.42 -3.27 -7.92
N TYR A 495 -9.83 -4.43 -7.59
CA TYR A 495 -9.98 -5.10 -6.31
C TYR A 495 -8.63 -5.46 -5.71
N GLU A 496 -8.52 -5.40 -4.38
CA GLU A 496 -7.31 -5.79 -3.66
C GLU A 496 -7.65 -6.30 -2.26
N GLY A 497 -7.04 -7.41 -1.87
CA GLY A 497 -7.23 -8.04 -0.57
C GLY A 497 -6.10 -7.71 0.38
N SER A 498 -6.40 -7.24 1.59
CA SER A 498 -5.39 -7.07 2.64
C SER A 498 -5.80 -7.80 3.90
N SER A 499 -4.93 -8.66 4.43
CA SER A 499 -5.21 -9.42 5.64
C SER A 499 -4.08 -9.31 6.66
N ASN A 500 -4.42 -9.54 7.93
CA ASN A 500 -3.43 -9.66 8.98
C ASN A 500 -3.98 -10.49 10.14
N LEU A 501 -3.10 -10.86 11.07
CA LEU A 501 -3.39 -11.67 12.24
C LEU A 501 -2.71 -11.09 13.48
N ALA A 502 -3.49 -10.93 14.54
CA ALA A 502 -3.02 -10.49 15.84
C ALA A 502 -3.37 -11.52 16.92
N ILE A 503 -2.43 -11.75 17.84
CA ILE A 503 -2.67 -12.52 19.06
C ILE A 503 -2.62 -11.57 20.25
N LEU A 504 -3.69 -11.52 21.02
CA LEU A 504 -3.94 -10.49 22.01
C LEU A 504 -4.37 -11.11 23.34
N ARG A 505 -3.74 -10.70 24.43
CA ARG A 505 -4.26 -10.96 25.78
C ARG A 505 -5.38 -9.97 26.09
N LEU A 506 -6.57 -10.51 26.32
CA LEU A 506 -7.78 -9.74 26.63
C LEU A 506 -8.26 -10.02 28.05
N ARG A 507 -8.87 -9.00 28.66
CA ARG A 507 -9.71 -9.14 29.84
C ARG A 507 -11.16 -9.30 29.41
N LYS A 508 -11.94 -9.98 30.26
CA LYS A 508 -13.38 -10.06 30.10
C LYS A 508 -13.96 -8.65 29.90
N ASN A 509 -14.83 -8.54 28.90
CA ASN A 509 -15.49 -7.34 28.41
C ASN A 509 -14.62 -6.38 27.58
N ASP A 510 -13.34 -6.68 27.33
CA ASP A 510 -12.58 -5.95 26.32
C ASP A 510 -13.28 -6.04 24.97
N ARG A 511 -13.34 -4.92 24.25
CA ARG A 511 -14.02 -4.83 22.95
C ARG A 511 -12.99 -4.77 21.84
N VAL A 512 -13.08 -5.72 20.92
CA VAL A 512 -12.25 -5.79 19.72
C VAL A 512 -13.09 -5.43 18.51
N LYS A 513 -12.64 -4.45 17.73
CA LYS A 513 -13.35 -3.97 16.54
C LYS A 513 -12.38 -3.62 15.43
N ILE A 514 -12.89 -3.55 14.21
CA ILE A 514 -12.13 -3.08 13.06
C ILE A 514 -12.64 -1.71 12.68
N THR A 515 -11.75 -0.75 12.53
CA THR A 515 -12.00 0.55 11.90
C THR A 515 -11.20 0.64 10.62
N HIS A 516 -11.61 1.48 9.68
CA HIS A 516 -10.91 1.71 8.42
C HIS A 516 -11.09 3.17 7.96
N ASP A 517 -10.26 3.60 7.01
CA ASP A 517 -10.19 4.97 6.50
C ASP A 517 -10.95 5.20 5.17
N GLY A 518 -11.37 4.11 4.49
CA GLY A 518 -12.09 4.13 3.22
C GLY A 518 -13.46 3.44 3.25
N THR A 519 -13.98 3.04 2.09
CA THR A 519 -15.16 2.16 1.97
C THR A 519 -14.68 0.78 1.56
N ALA A 520 -14.94 -0.25 2.36
CA ALA A 520 -14.58 -1.62 2.03
C ALA A 520 -15.50 -2.20 0.94
N ASP A 521 -15.19 -3.40 0.49
CA ASP A 521 -16.01 -4.22 -0.41
C ASP A 521 -16.50 -5.50 0.29
N GLU A 522 -17.61 -6.09 -0.15
CA GLU A 522 -18.28 -7.21 0.55
C GLU A 522 -17.63 -8.58 0.32
N ASP A 523 -16.88 -8.78 -0.76
CA ASP A 523 -16.54 -10.13 -1.26
C ASP A 523 -15.53 -10.90 -0.40
N GLN A 524 -14.68 -10.21 0.37
CA GLN A 524 -13.72 -10.86 1.29
C GLN A 524 -13.61 -10.19 2.66
N THR A 525 -14.39 -9.15 2.93
CA THR A 525 -14.27 -8.39 4.19
C THR A 525 -14.86 -9.17 5.36
N MET A 526 -13.99 -9.67 6.22
CA MET A 526 -14.36 -10.56 7.32
C MET A 526 -13.44 -10.41 8.53
N ILE A 527 -13.96 -10.85 9.67
CA ILE A 527 -13.18 -11.09 10.88
C ILE A 527 -13.47 -12.50 11.39
N SER A 528 -12.43 -13.19 11.83
CA SER A 528 -12.54 -14.49 12.49
C SER A 528 -11.56 -14.54 13.66
N GLY A 529 -11.85 -15.42 14.62
CA GLY A 529 -10.97 -15.57 15.75
C GLY A 529 -11.46 -16.61 16.73
N TYR A 530 -10.57 -16.97 17.65
CA TYR A 530 -10.88 -17.91 18.71
C TYR A 530 -9.94 -17.72 19.90
N LEU A 531 -10.40 -18.17 21.06
CA LEU A 531 -9.62 -18.29 22.28
C LEU A 531 -8.58 -19.40 22.11
N LEU A 532 -7.30 -19.06 22.28
CA LEU A 532 -6.21 -20.03 22.31
C LEU A 532 -6.18 -20.75 23.66
N PHE A 533 -6.19 -19.97 24.75
CA PHE A 533 -6.14 -20.47 26.12
C PHE A 533 -6.42 -19.34 27.13
N ASN A 534 -6.85 -19.73 28.34
CA ASN A 534 -7.13 -18.83 29.48
C ASN A 534 -5.86 -18.47 30.28
#